data_AF-A0A084IJJ6-F1
#
_entry.id   AF-A0A084IJJ6-F1
#
_cell.length_a   1.000
_cell.length_b   1.000
_cell.length_c   1.000
_cell.angle_alpha   90.00
_cell.angle_beta   90.00
_cell.angle_gamma   90.00
#
_symmetry.space_group_name_H-M   'P 1'
#
loop_
_entity.id
_entity.type
_entity.pdbx_description
1 polymer ?
#
loop_
_entity_poly.entity_id
_entity_poly.type
_entity_poly.pdbx_seq_one_letter_code
_entity_poly.pdbx_strand_id
1 'polypeptide(L)'
;MPARTAARIVSFTSDQPEPSMSVSEAVRIRRVGTPTPETVRERHVLGPVCFTWQSGAIRHLSVDGVEVLRGIGAVIRDANWGTHALHTEADEAHSSDGAIAFTYCARVATDGDGSGESPLALELQAHIDATELDVRLTLTAREHFVTCRSGLSVLLPLAGVVESAVAVEHSDGLVEKGHFPRHISPSQPFFDIRGLSFAPTPERTVDLHFEGDVFEMEDQRNWSDASFKIYNRPLALPSPYRIEAGETVTQSVRLRWRDTTGAAQ
;
A
#
# COMPACT_ATOMS: atom_id res chain seq x y z
N MET A 1 0.36 8.78 40.12
CA MET A 1 0.78 7.66 39.26
C MET A 1 -0.35 7.38 38.28
N PRO A 2 -0.25 7.74 36.99
CA PRO A 2 -1.33 7.48 36.06
C PRO A 2 -1.28 6.02 35.59
N ALA A 3 -2.44 5.38 35.54
CA ALA A 3 -2.61 3.99 35.16
C ALA A 3 -2.27 3.79 33.68
N ARG A 4 -1.46 2.77 33.39
CA ARG A 4 -1.14 2.31 32.03
C ARG A 4 -2.35 1.59 31.44
N THR A 5 -2.90 2.12 30.36
CA THR A 5 -3.90 1.45 29.54
C THR A 5 -3.19 0.39 28.70
N ALA A 6 -3.36 -0.89 29.05
CA ALA A 6 -2.84 -1.99 28.28
C ALA A 6 -3.53 -2.06 26.91
N ALA A 7 -2.77 -2.34 25.85
CA ALA A 7 -3.31 -2.65 24.53
C ALA A 7 -4.32 -3.80 24.65
N ARG A 8 -5.60 -3.52 24.42
CA ARG A 8 -6.63 -4.55 24.33
C ARG A 8 -6.55 -5.16 22.94
N ILE A 9 -5.94 -6.33 22.83
CA ILE A 9 -6.21 -7.23 21.72
C ILE A 9 -7.68 -7.63 21.86
N VAL A 10 -8.56 -6.95 21.12
CA VAL A 10 -9.90 -7.49 20.91
C VAL A 10 -9.77 -8.47 19.76
N SER A 11 -9.31 -9.67 20.09
CA SER A 11 -9.59 -10.85 19.26
C SER A 11 -11.09 -11.02 19.31
N PHE A 12 -11.81 -10.44 18.35
CA PHE A 12 -13.06 -11.03 17.96
C PHE A 12 -12.68 -12.37 17.32
N THR A 13 -12.66 -13.44 18.10
CA THR A 13 -13.20 -14.70 17.57
C THR A 13 -14.59 -14.27 17.12
N SER A 14 -14.77 -14.08 15.81
CA SER A 14 -16.10 -13.96 15.28
C SER A 14 -16.83 -15.17 15.82
N ASP A 15 -17.88 -14.91 16.61
CA ASP A 15 -19.01 -15.81 16.70
C ASP A 15 -19.23 -16.28 15.26
N GLN A 16 -18.88 -17.55 15.01
CA GLN A 16 -18.77 -18.05 13.64
C GLN A 16 -20.13 -17.75 13.01
N PRO A 17 -20.21 -16.91 11.97
CA PRO A 17 -21.42 -16.93 11.19
C PRO A 17 -21.54 -18.38 10.70
N GLU A 18 -22.67 -19.00 11.05
CA GLU A 18 -23.25 -20.17 10.38
C GLU A 18 -22.64 -20.34 8.99
N PRO A 19 -22.17 -21.55 8.61
CA PRO A 19 -21.29 -21.77 7.47
C PRO A 19 -21.79 -20.97 6.28
N SER A 20 -21.06 -19.89 5.96
CA SER A 20 -21.47 -18.92 4.96
C SER A 20 -21.82 -19.67 3.70
N MET A 21 -23.05 -19.51 3.20
CA MET A 21 -23.47 -20.10 1.92
C MET A 21 -22.39 -19.78 0.90
N SER A 22 -21.74 -20.82 0.35
CA SER A 22 -20.72 -20.64 -0.67
C SER A 22 -21.38 -19.90 -1.84
N VAL A 23 -21.03 -18.62 -2.02
CA VAL A 23 -21.49 -17.87 -3.19
C VAL A 23 -21.01 -18.62 -4.42
N SER A 24 -21.91 -18.97 -5.34
CA SER A 24 -21.51 -19.72 -6.54
C SER A 24 -20.57 -18.88 -7.40
N GLU A 25 -19.71 -19.55 -8.16
CA GLU A 25 -18.78 -18.91 -9.11
C GLU A 25 -19.50 -17.92 -10.03
N ALA A 26 -20.65 -18.32 -10.57
CA ALA A 26 -21.48 -17.47 -11.42
C ALA A 26 -21.96 -16.19 -10.71
N VAL A 27 -22.24 -16.25 -9.41
CA VAL A 27 -22.61 -15.06 -8.63
C VAL A 27 -21.40 -14.17 -8.37
N ARG A 28 -20.21 -14.73 -8.12
CA ARG A 28 -18.97 -13.95 -7.98
C ARG A 28 -18.63 -13.22 -9.27
N ILE A 29 -18.62 -13.91 -10.41
CA ILE A 29 -18.37 -13.29 -11.72
C ILE A 29 -19.35 -12.15 -11.98
N ARG A 30 -20.63 -12.33 -11.68
CA ARG A 30 -21.65 -11.28 -11.87
C ARG A 30 -21.47 -10.07 -10.96
N ARG A 31 -20.95 -10.25 -9.75
CA ARG A 31 -20.82 -9.17 -8.74
C ARG A 31 -19.49 -8.43 -8.85
N VAL A 32 -18.41 -9.16 -9.09
CA VAL A 32 -17.04 -8.63 -8.98
C VAL A 32 -16.16 -8.95 -10.19
N GLY A 33 -16.73 -9.56 -11.25
CA GLY A 33 -16.02 -9.80 -12.51
C GLY A 33 -15.02 -10.96 -12.49
N THR A 34 -14.86 -11.67 -11.38
CA THR A 34 -13.91 -12.78 -11.23
C THR A 34 -14.53 -13.97 -10.47
N PRO A 35 -14.17 -15.22 -10.80
CA PRO A 35 -14.54 -16.40 -10.01
C PRO A 35 -13.72 -16.52 -8.71
N THR A 36 -12.55 -15.87 -8.67
CA THR A 36 -11.59 -15.95 -7.56
C THR A 36 -12.22 -15.41 -6.28
N PRO A 37 -12.23 -16.18 -5.18
CA PRO A 37 -12.73 -15.70 -3.91
C PRO A 37 -11.83 -14.58 -3.38
N GLU A 38 -12.44 -13.64 -2.67
CA GLU A 38 -11.68 -12.61 -1.98
C GLU A 38 -10.92 -13.22 -0.79
N THR A 39 -9.68 -12.77 -0.59
CA THR A 39 -8.87 -13.19 0.55
C THR A 39 -9.40 -12.62 1.86
N VAL A 40 -9.18 -13.35 2.96
CA VAL A 40 -9.61 -12.93 4.29
C VAL A 40 -8.96 -11.58 4.63
N ARG A 41 -9.78 -10.68 5.18
CA ARG A 41 -9.37 -9.36 5.64
C ARG A 41 -9.25 -9.39 7.16
N GLU A 42 -8.08 -9.09 7.69
CA GLU A 42 -7.84 -9.03 9.13
C GLU A 42 -7.84 -7.58 9.60
N ARG A 43 -8.72 -7.23 10.53
CA ARG A 43 -8.83 -5.86 11.05
C ARG A 43 -7.99 -5.73 12.33
N HIS A 44 -7.18 -4.68 12.38
CA HIS A 44 -6.33 -4.36 13.52
C HIS A 44 -6.67 -2.99 14.10
N VAL A 45 -6.54 -2.86 15.42
CA VAL A 45 -6.76 -1.62 16.16
C VAL A 45 -5.64 -1.42 17.17
N LEU A 46 -4.92 -0.28 17.07
CA LEU A 46 -3.84 0.14 17.95
C LEU A 46 -4.15 1.55 18.47
N GLY A 47 -4.84 1.64 19.61
CA GLY A 47 -5.30 2.92 20.13
C GLY A 47 -6.18 3.66 19.10
N PRO A 48 -5.81 4.86 18.63
CA PRO A 48 -6.56 5.61 17.62
C PRO A 48 -6.39 5.07 16.19
N VAL A 49 -5.45 4.15 15.96
CA VAL A 49 -5.11 3.62 14.64
C VAL A 49 -5.96 2.39 14.34
N CYS A 50 -6.60 2.37 13.17
CA CYS A 50 -7.36 1.22 12.67
C CYS A 50 -7.01 0.97 11.21
N PHE A 51 -6.77 -0.28 10.85
CA PHE A 51 -6.46 -0.68 9.48
C PHE A 51 -6.84 -2.14 9.21
N THR A 52 -6.75 -2.55 7.95
CA THR A 52 -6.92 -3.93 7.51
C THR A 52 -5.62 -4.46 6.92
N TRP A 53 -5.21 -5.64 7.32
CA TRP A 53 -4.20 -6.43 6.63
C TRP A 53 -4.88 -7.43 5.69
N GLN A 54 -4.43 -7.48 4.44
CA GLN A 54 -4.97 -8.39 3.43
C GLN A 54 -3.90 -8.70 2.38
N SER A 55 -3.41 -9.94 2.36
CA SER A 55 -2.53 -10.49 1.30
C SER A 55 -1.31 -9.61 1.03
N GLY A 56 -0.53 -9.31 2.06
CA GLY A 56 0.67 -8.48 1.93
C GLY A 56 0.41 -6.99 1.71
N ALA A 57 -0.81 -6.52 2.02
CA ALA A 57 -1.17 -5.12 1.88
C ALA A 57 -1.89 -4.59 3.13
N ILE A 58 -1.54 -3.36 3.51
CA ILE A 58 -2.34 -2.57 4.45
C ILE A 58 -3.41 -1.84 3.65
N ARG A 59 -4.64 -1.80 4.18
CA ARG A 59 -5.81 -1.14 3.59
C ARG A 59 -6.51 -0.29 4.64
N HIS A 60 -7.09 0.83 4.21
CA HIS A 60 -7.97 1.67 5.02
C HIS A 60 -7.37 2.09 6.37
N LEU A 61 -6.09 2.50 6.36
CA LEU A 61 -5.44 2.96 7.57
C LEU A 61 -5.99 4.33 7.94
N SER A 62 -6.56 4.37 9.13
CA SER A 62 -7.24 5.52 9.71
C SER A 62 -6.70 5.82 11.10
N VAL A 63 -6.67 7.10 11.43
CA VAL A 63 -6.26 7.63 12.75
C VAL A 63 -7.43 8.48 13.24
N ASP A 64 -7.96 8.18 14.42
CA ASP A 64 -9.18 8.85 14.96
C ASP A 64 -10.33 8.94 13.96
N GLY A 65 -10.51 7.88 13.15
CA GLY A 65 -11.55 7.81 12.13
C GLY A 65 -11.27 8.59 10.83
N VAL A 66 -10.16 9.32 10.73
CA VAL A 66 -9.70 9.95 9.47
C VAL A 66 -8.84 8.96 8.71
N GLU A 67 -9.27 8.54 7.52
CA GLU A 67 -8.45 7.72 6.62
C GLU A 67 -7.26 8.55 6.11
N VAL A 68 -6.04 8.12 6.41
CA VAL A 68 -4.80 8.80 5.99
C VAL A 68 -4.09 8.04 4.86
N LEU A 69 -4.40 6.74 4.71
CA LEU A 69 -3.87 5.88 3.66
C LEU A 69 -4.94 4.86 3.25
N ARG A 70 -5.31 4.88 1.96
CA ARG A 70 -6.26 3.92 1.38
C ARG A 70 -5.64 2.53 1.28
N GLY A 71 -4.36 2.46 0.93
CA GLY A 71 -3.61 1.22 1.06
C GLY A 71 -2.19 1.29 0.53
N ILE A 72 -1.39 0.29 0.91
CA ILE A 72 -0.02 0.10 0.44
C ILE A 72 0.26 -1.39 0.29
N GLY A 73 0.94 -1.76 -0.78
CA GLY A 73 1.36 -3.14 -1.03
C GLY A 73 2.15 -3.23 -2.34
N ALA A 74 2.64 -4.43 -2.64
CA ALA A 74 3.38 -4.67 -3.87
C ALA A 74 2.46 -4.82 -5.08
N VAL A 75 2.88 -4.27 -6.21
CA VAL A 75 2.25 -4.45 -7.53
C VAL A 75 3.32 -4.92 -8.50
N ILE A 76 3.13 -6.11 -9.05
CA ILE A 76 4.03 -6.73 -10.03
C ILE A 76 3.28 -6.83 -11.35
N ARG A 77 3.79 -6.16 -12.38
CA ARG A 77 3.20 -6.10 -13.72
C ARG A 77 4.04 -6.88 -14.72
N ASP A 78 3.38 -7.62 -15.60
CA ASP A 78 4.04 -8.28 -16.73
C ASP A 78 4.44 -7.28 -17.82
N ALA A 79 4.99 -7.80 -18.93
CA ALA A 79 5.43 -7.01 -20.08
C ALA A 79 4.29 -6.31 -20.85
N ASN A 80 3.03 -6.68 -20.59
CA ASN A 80 1.82 -6.18 -21.24
C ASN A 80 0.92 -5.41 -20.27
N TRP A 81 1.47 -4.98 -19.12
CA TRP A 81 0.73 -4.30 -18.05
C TRP A 81 -0.34 -5.14 -17.35
N GLY A 82 -0.38 -6.47 -17.53
CA GLY A 82 -1.16 -7.37 -16.68
C GLY A 82 -0.58 -7.43 -15.27
N THR A 83 -1.40 -7.67 -14.24
CA THR A 83 -0.91 -7.85 -12.86
C THR A 83 -0.68 -9.32 -12.61
N HIS A 84 0.54 -9.70 -12.21
CA HIS A 84 0.84 -11.08 -11.82
C HIS A 84 0.06 -11.46 -10.56
N ALA A 85 -0.47 -12.68 -10.54
CA ALA A 85 -0.93 -13.29 -9.30
C ALA A 85 0.28 -13.65 -8.42
N LEU A 86 0.15 -13.42 -7.11
CA LEU A 86 1.15 -13.79 -6.13
C LEU A 86 0.71 -15.06 -5.41
N HIS A 87 1.59 -16.04 -5.33
CA HIS A 87 1.42 -17.20 -4.47
C HIS A 87 2.06 -16.90 -3.11
N THR A 88 1.23 -16.73 -2.08
CA THR A 88 1.69 -16.54 -0.70
C THR A 88 2.45 -17.76 -0.20
N GLU A 89 3.62 -17.54 0.38
CA GLU A 89 4.48 -18.55 1.02
C GLU A 89 4.43 -18.42 2.55
N ALA A 90 4.42 -17.17 3.05
CA ALA A 90 4.28 -16.86 4.46
C ALA A 90 3.49 -15.56 4.63
N ASP A 91 2.69 -15.47 5.68
CA ASP A 91 1.93 -14.29 6.06
C ASP A 91 1.83 -14.28 7.60
N GLU A 92 2.78 -13.59 8.23
CA GLU A 92 3.00 -13.64 9.68
C GLU A 92 2.79 -12.26 10.30
N ALA A 93 2.15 -12.23 11.47
CA ALA A 93 1.92 -11.03 12.25
C ALA A 93 2.42 -11.21 13.70
N HIS A 94 3.19 -10.22 14.16
CA HIS A 94 3.74 -10.18 15.52
C HIS A 94 3.29 -8.88 16.20
N SER A 95 2.41 -9.01 17.19
CA SER A 95 1.98 -7.87 18.01
C SER A 95 2.89 -7.70 19.23
N SER A 96 3.27 -6.46 19.52
CA SER A 96 3.97 -6.06 20.75
C SER A 96 3.23 -4.87 21.40
N ASP A 97 3.69 -4.39 22.56
CA ASP A 97 2.99 -3.33 23.29
C ASP A 97 2.96 -2.02 22.48
N GLY A 98 1.81 -1.70 21.89
CA GLY A 98 1.59 -0.49 21.10
C GLY A 98 1.99 -0.57 19.62
N ALA A 99 2.46 -1.73 19.12
CA ALA A 99 2.89 -1.89 17.74
C ALA A 99 2.58 -3.29 17.19
N ILE A 100 2.57 -3.42 15.87
CA ILE A 100 2.44 -4.69 15.16
C ILE A 100 3.39 -4.72 13.96
N ALA A 101 4.05 -5.85 13.78
CA ALA A 101 4.90 -6.12 12.63
C ALA A 101 4.29 -7.24 11.78
N PHE A 102 4.38 -7.10 10.45
CA PHE A 102 4.00 -8.11 9.48
C PHE A 102 5.19 -8.51 8.64
N THR A 103 5.29 -9.81 8.33
CA THR A 103 6.21 -10.35 7.33
C THR A 103 5.40 -11.15 6.33
N TYR A 104 5.46 -10.75 5.07
CA TYR A 104 4.76 -11.38 3.95
C TYR A 104 5.76 -11.85 2.91
N CYS A 105 5.80 -13.16 2.67
CA CYS A 105 6.61 -13.75 1.62
C CYS A 105 5.71 -14.31 0.52
N ALA A 106 6.02 -14.00 -0.72
CA ALA A 106 5.29 -14.52 -1.86
C ALA A 106 6.20 -14.68 -3.09
N ARG A 107 5.66 -15.33 -4.12
CA ARG A 107 6.33 -15.47 -5.40
C ARG A 107 5.37 -15.22 -6.55
N VAL A 108 5.87 -14.76 -7.69
CA VAL A 108 5.06 -14.62 -8.91
C VAL A 108 4.63 -16.00 -9.38
N ALA A 109 3.34 -16.20 -9.62
CA ALA A 109 2.84 -17.45 -10.19
C ALA A 109 3.37 -17.64 -11.62
N THR A 110 3.82 -18.85 -11.94
CA THR A 110 4.22 -19.28 -13.29
C THR A 110 3.08 -20.05 -13.96
N ASP A 111 2.97 -19.94 -15.28
CA ASP A 111 2.03 -20.74 -16.06
C ASP A 111 2.49 -22.21 -16.05
N GLY A 112 1.74 -23.10 -15.39
CA GLY A 112 2.09 -24.52 -15.26
C GLY A 112 1.48 -25.18 -14.01
N ASP A 113 1.89 -26.42 -13.73
CA ASP A 113 1.48 -27.21 -12.55
C ASP A 113 2.10 -26.72 -11.21
N GLY A 114 2.73 -25.53 -11.21
CA GLY A 114 3.41 -24.95 -10.06
C GLY A 114 4.75 -25.61 -9.71
N SER A 115 5.27 -26.53 -10.54
CA SER A 115 6.55 -27.22 -10.31
C SER A 115 7.79 -26.45 -10.79
N GLY A 116 7.62 -25.41 -11.60
CA GLY A 116 8.72 -24.53 -12.04
C GLY A 116 9.14 -23.53 -10.97
N GLU A 117 10.43 -23.19 -10.92
CA GLU A 117 10.92 -22.11 -10.06
C GLU A 117 10.26 -20.78 -10.46
N SER A 118 9.79 -20.01 -9.47
CA SER A 118 9.22 -18.69 -9.75
C SER A 118 10.33 -17.70 -10.10
N PRO A 119 10.17 -16.90 -11.17
CA PRO A 119 11.22 -15.99 -11.61
C PRO A 119 11.44 -14.82 -10.64
N LEU A 120 10.47 -14.52 -9.76
CA LEU A 120 10.54 -13.40 -8.84
C LEU A 120 9.97 -13.78 -7.46
N ALA A 121 10.82 -13.71 -6.44
CA ALA A 121 10.43 -13.81 -5.04
C ALA A 121 10.25 -12.40 -4.43
N LEU A 122 9.35 -12.31 -3.46
CA LEU A 122 8.95 -11.09 -2.79
C LEU A 122 8.96 -11.31 -1.27
N GLU A 123 9.57 -10.37 -0.55
CA GLU A 123 9.44 -10.24 0.90
C GLU A 123 8.99 -8.81 1.22
N LEU A 124 7.86 -8.67 1.92
CA LEU A 124 7.35 -7.40 2.41
C LEU A 124 7.32 -7.42 3.94
N GLN A 125 7.93 -6.41 4.54
CA GLN A 125 7.92 -6.18 5.97
C GLN A 125 7.15 -4.88 6.24
N ALA A 126 6.21 -4.91 7.18
CA ALA A 126 5.49 -3.72 7.61
C ALA A 126 5.54 -3.59 9.13
N HIS A 127 5.86 -2.42 9.66
CA HIS A 127 5.83 -2.12 11.08
C HIS A 127 4.95 -0.91 11.31
N ILE A 128 3.95 -1.02 12.20
CA ILE A 128 3.03 0.07 12.51
C ILE A 128 2.87 0.24 14.01
N ASP A 129 2.96 1.49 14.45
CA ASP A 129 2.71 1.92 15.82
C ASP A 129 1.65 3.04 15.88
N ALA A 130 1.62 3.79 16.98
CA ALA A 130 0.65 4.87 17.19
C ALA A 130 0.84 6.10 16.28
N THR A 131 1.99 6.26 15.64
CA THR A 131 2.41 7.48 14.93
C THR A 131 3.00 7.25 13.54
N GLU A 132 3.43 6.01 13.25
CA GLU A 132 4.17 5.70 12.03
C GLU A 132 3.80 4.32 11.47
N LEU A 133 3.89 4.21 10.15
CA LEU A 133 3.92 2.98 9.39
C LEU A 133 5.19 2.98 8.52
N ASP A 134 6.06 2.01 8.73
CA ASP A 134 7.17 1.69 7.84
C ASP A 134 6.82 0.44 7.02
N VAL A 135 7.00 0.50 5.71
CA VAL A 135 6.87 -0.65 4.80
C VAL A 135 8.16 -0.79 3.99
N ARG A 136 8.72 -2.00 3.96
CA ARG A 136 9.87 -2.36 3.14
C ARG A 136 9.49 -3.52 2.24
N LEU A 137 9.81 -3.39 0.96
CA LEU A 137 9.66 -4.43 -0.05
C LEU A 137 11.02 -4.82 -0.59
N THR A 138 11.30 -6.11 -0.62
CA THR A 138 12.48 -6.70 -1.27
C THR A 138 12.00 -7.66 -2.34
N LEU A 139 12.46 -7.46 -3.57
CA LEU A 139 12.20 -8.34 -4.71
C LEU A 139 13.51 -9.00 -5.11
N THR A 140 13.51 -10.32 -5.28
CA THR A 140 14.70 -11.08 -5.70
C THR A 140 14.37 -11.85 -6.97
N ALA A 141 15.04 -11.48 -8.06
CA ALA A 141 14.90 -12.14 -9.35
C ALA A 141 15.75 -13.42 -9.36
N ARG A 142 15.11 -14.58 -9.45
CA ARG A 142 15.81 -15.88 -9.59
C ARG A 142 16.25 -16.12 -11.03
N GLU A 143 15.49 -15.58 -11.97
CA GLU A 143 15.76 -15.56 -13.39
C GLU A 143 15.60 -14.14 -13.94
N HIS A 144 15.97 -13.91 -15.20
CA HIS A 144 15.70 -12.63 -15.85
C HIS A 144 14.19 -12.36 -15.88
N PHE A 145 13.75 -11.30 -15.21
CA PHE A 145 12.33 -10.98 -15.08
C PHE A 145 11.99 -9.72 -15.89
N VAL A 146 11.13 -9.88 -16.91
CA VAL A 146 10.66 -8.77 -17.76
C VAL A 146 9.37 -8.19 -17.20
N THR A 147 9.34 -6.89 -16.94
CA THR A 147 8.24 -6.23 -16.26
C THR A 147 8.02 -4.80 -16.74
N CYS A 148 6.78 -4.33 -16.72
CA CYS A 148 6.48 -2.90 -16.83
C CYS A 148 6.59 -2.16 -15.49
N ARG A 149 6.43 -2.87 -14.36
CA ARG A 149 6.43 -2.32 -13.01
C ARG A 149 6.54 -3.42 -11.98
N SER A 150 7.54 -3.34 -11.13
CA SER A 150 7.64 -4.16 -9.92
C SER A 150 8.05 -3.29 -8.75
N GLY A 151 7.19 -3.19 -7.73
CA GLY A 151 7.49 -2.39 -6.56
C GLY A 151 6.26 -2.04 -5.72
N LEU A 152 6.44 -1.11 -4.78
CA LEU A 152 5.40 -0.61 -3.90
C LEU A 152 4.44 0.33 -4.66
N SER A 153 3.16 0.16 -4.38
CA SER A 153 2.11 1.09 -4.77
C SER A 153 1.42 1.61 -3.52
N VAL A 154 1.30 2.93 -3.43
CA VAL A 154 0.62 3.64 -2.34
C VAL A 154 -0.66 4.25 -2.87
N LEU A 155 -1.75 4.12 -2.13
CA LEU A 155 -3.06 4.70 -2.46
C LEU A 155 -3.44 5.71 -1.38
N LEU A 156 -3.71 6.94 -1.78
CA LEU A 156 -4.28 7.96 -0.92
C LEU A 156 -5.80 7.99 -1.09
N PRO A 157 -6.57 8.18 0.00
CA PRO A 157 -8.01 8.36 -0.10
C PRO A 157 -8.35 9.68 -0.82
N LEU A 158 -9.59 9.85 -1.27
CA LEU A 158 -10.04 11.14 -1.83
C LEU A 158 -10.46 12.13 -0.74
N ALA A 159 -11.15 11.63 0.29
CA ALA A 159 -11.63 12.46 1.40
C ALA A 159 -10.43 13.04 2.19
N GLY A 160 -10.45 14.36 2.40
CA GLY A 160 -9.33 15.08 3.03
C GLY A 160 -8.13 15.33 2.11
N VAL A 161 -8.01 14.63 0.98
CA VAL A 161 -6.86 14.77 0.08
C VAL A 161 -7.18 15.66 -1.12
N VAL A 162 -8.31 15.49 -1.80
CA VAL A 162 -8.70 16.34 -2.93
C VAL A 162 -8.71 17.81 -2.51
N GLU A 163 -8.11 18.68 -3.32
CA GLU A 163 -7.94 20.13 -3.08
C GLU A 163 -7.05 20.50 -1.88
N SER A 164 -6.53 19.54 -1.10
CA SER A 164 -5.63 19.87 0.01
C SER A 164 -4.28 20.36 -0.49
N ALA A 165 -3.68 21.28 0.27
CA ALA A 165 -2.33 21.75 0.01
C ALA A 165 -1.33 20.60 0.23
N VAL A 166 -0.33 20.53 -0.63
CA VAL A 166 0.71 19.51 -0.58
C VAL A 166 2.08 20.12 -0.84
N ALA A 167 3.07 19.63 -0.10
CA ALA A 167 4.47 19.86 -0.40
C ALA A 167 5.07 18.56 -0.93
N VAL A 168 5.64 18.61 -2.13
CA VAL A 168 6.30 17.49 -2.79
C VAL A 168 7.80 17.72 -2.72
N GLU A 169 8.51 16.83 -2.04
CA GLU A 169 9.96 16.80 -2.05
C GLU A 169 10.43 15.95 -3.23
N HIS A 170 11.32 16.48 -4.05
CA HIS A 170 11.88 15.84 -5.22
C HIS A 170 13.18 15.10 -4.92
N SER A 171 13.65 14.28 -5.87
CA SER A 171 14.88 13.50 -5.70
C SER A 171 16.15 14.35 -5.60
N ASP A 172 16.11 15.59 -6.07
CA ASP A 172 17.19 16.58 -5.94
C ASP A 172 17.11 17.40 -4.64
N GLY A 173 16.11 17.15 -3.79
CA GLY A 173 15.87 17.84 -2.52
C GLY A 173 15.10 19.15 -2.65
N LEU A 174 14.68 19.56 -3.85
CA LEU A 174 13.78 20.70 -4.02
C LEU A 174 12.38 20.35 -3.49
N VAL A 175 11.69 21.36 -2.96
CA VAL A 175 10.31 21.22 -2.47
C VAL A 175 9.38 22.09 -3.30
N GLU A 176 8.47 21.44 -4.04
CA GLU A 176 7.38 22.09 -4.76
C GLU A 176 6.13 22.18 -3.86
N LYS A 177 5.50 23.36 -3.82
CA LYS A 177 4.20 23.54 -3.16
C LYS A 177 3.10 23.50 -4.21
N GLY A 178 2.09 22.66 -3.98
CA GLY A 178 0.96 22.49 -4.87
C GLY A 178 -0.34 22.19 -4.14
N HIS A 179 -1.32 21.70 -4.89
CA HIS A 179 -2.59 21.20 -4.36
C HIS A 179 -2.95 19.92 -5.10
N PHE A 180 -3.57 18.98 -4.41
CA PHE A 180 -4.19 17.84 -5.08
C PHE A 180 -5.32 18.30 -6.02
N PRO A 181 -5.46 17.68 -7.19
CA PRO A 181 -6.36 18.20 -8.21
C PRO A 181 -7.83 18.00 -7.81
N ARG A 182 -8.61 19.08 -7.88
CA ARG A 182 -10.08 19.07 -7.70
C ARG A 182 -10.74 18.14 -8.71
N HIS A 183 -10.50 18.43 -9.99
CA HIS A 183 -11.00 17.67 -11.13
C HIS A 183 -10.07 16.51 -11.44
N ILE A 184 -10.58 15.53 -12.16
CA ILE A 184 -9.78 14.38 -12.60
C ILE A 184 -8.63 14.90 -13.47
N SER A 185 -7.39 14.64 -13.06
CA SER A 185 -6.21 14.98 -13.84
C SER A 185 -5.91 13.87 -14.85
N PRO A 186 -5.96 14.12 -16.16
CA PRO A 186 -5.65 13.10 -17.17
C PRO A 186 -4.16 12.74 -17.23
N SER A 187 -3.29 13.62 -16.71
CA SER A 187 -1.84 13.41 -16.57
C SER A 187 -1.46 13.15 -15.10
N GLN A 188 -0.22 12.76 -14.85
CA GLN A 188 0.32 12.64 -13.50
C GLN A 188 0.19 13.98 -12.76
N PRO A 189 -0.43 14.01 -11.56
CA PRO A 189 -0.51 15.23 -10.77
C PRO A 189 0.86 15.70 -10.27
N PHE A 190 1.73 14.76 -9.86
CA PHE A 190 3.06 15.03 -9.34
C PHE A 190 4.06 14.01 -9.89
N PHE A 191 5.25 14.48 -10.22
CA PHE A 191 6.38 13.69 -10.70
C PHE A 191 7.51 13.70 -9.68
N ASP A 192 8.45 12.78 -9.83
CA ASP A 192 9.67 12.70 -9.03
C ASP A 192 9.43 12.92 -7.53
N ILE A 193 8.73 12.00 -6.90
CA ILE A 193 8.32 12.09 -5.50
C ILE A 193 9.35 11.34 -4.65
N ARG A 194 10.10 12.08 -3.84
CA ARG A 194 10.90 11.58 -2.72
C ARG A 194 10.12 11.64 -1.40
N GLY A 195 9.35 12.72 -1.23
CA GLY A 195 8.51 12.95 -0.06
C GLY A 195 7.23 13.68 -0.41
N LEU A 196 6.20 13.49 0.40
CA LEU A 196 4.90 14.12 0.20
C LEU A 196 4.24 14.44 1.54
N SER A 197 4.01 15.73 1.79
CA SER A 197 3.43 16.23 3.04
C SER A 197 2.12 16.96 2.79
N PHE A 198 1.05 16.54 3.47
CA PHE A 198 -0.29 17.12 3.31
C PHE A 198 -1.10 17.01 4.61
N ALA A 199 -2.25 17.67 4.65
CA ALA A 199 -3.12 17.70 5.83
C ALA A 199 -4.53 17.20 5.48
N PRO A 200 -4.89 15.94 5.82
CA PRO A 200 -6.23 15.41 5.57
C PRO A 200 -7.32 16.11 6.39
N THR A 201 -6.95 16.72 7.52
CA THR A 201 -7.78 17.66 8.30
C THR A 201 -6.90 18.80 8.81
N PRO A 202 -7.46 19.95 9.25
CA PRO A 202 -6.67 21.05 9.81
C PRO A 202 -5.80 20.65 11.01
N GLU A 203 -6.23 19.63 11.77
CA GLU A 203 -5.57 19.16 12.98
C GLU A 203 -4.58 18.03 12.71
N ARG A 204 -4.42 17.55 11.47
CA ARG A 204 -3.60 16.38 11.16
C ARG A 204 -2.69 16.63 9.98
N THR A 205 -1.40 16.40 10.18
CA THR A 205 -0.41 16.37 9.11
C THR A 205 0.00 14.92 8.86
N VAL A 206 0.14 14.58 7.58
CA VAL A 206 0.62 13.30 7.08
C VAL A 206 1.87 13.56 6.24
N ASP A 207 2.93 12.82 6.53
CA ASP A 207 4.21 12.89 5.82
C ASP A 207 4.55 11.50 5.27
N LEU A 208 4.74 11.41 3.96
CA LEU A 208 5.20 10.21 3.26
C LEU A 208 6.65 10.42 2.79
N HIS A 209 7.47 9.38 2.90
CA HIS A 209 8.82 9.35 2.35
C HIS A 209 9.08 8.04 1.63
N PHE A 210 9.74 8.11 0.48
CA PHE A 210 9.93 6.99 -0.45
C PHE A 210 11.43 6.73 -0.67
N GLU A 211 11.83 5.47 -0.69
CA GLU A 211 13.19 5.06 -1.04
C GLU A 211 13.22 3.87 -2.00
N GLY A 212 14.35 3.71 -2.68
CA GLY A 212 14.61 2.57 -3.56
C GLY A 212 14.15 2.72 -5.01
N ASP A 213 13.49 3.83 -5.37
CA ASP A 213 13.16 4.17 -6.75
C ASP A 213 12.73 5.65 -6.85
N VAL A 214 12.37 6.09 -8.06
CA VAL A 214 11.62 7.32 -8.31
C VAL A 214 10.13 6.98 -8.37
N PHE A 215 9.32 7.75 -7.66
CA PHE A 215 7.87 7.59 -7.61
C PHE A 215 7.17 8.74 -8.33
N GLU A 216 5.98 8.49 -8.89
CA GLU A 216 5.10 9.53 -9.42
C GLU A 216 3.64 9.20 -9.12
N MET A 217 2.75 10.17 -9.31
CA MET A 217 1.34 10.05 -8.98
C MET A 217 0.47 9.85 -10.22
N GLU A 218 -0.57 9.03 -10.11
CA GLU A 218 -1.70 8.94 -11.03
C GLU A 218 -2.98 9.28 -10.27
N ASP A 219 -3.85 10.04 -10.93
CA ASP A 219 -5.24 10.19 -10.51
C ASP A 219 -6.04 9.00 -11.03
N GLN A 220 -6.30 8.02 -10.16
CA GLN A 220 -6.98 6.79 -10.58
C GLN A 220 -8.49 6.98 -10.81
N ARG A 221 -9.02 8.19 -10.58
CA ARG A 221 -10.39 8.53 -11.00
C ARG A 221 -10.55 8.43 -12.52
N ASN A 222 -9.46 8.52 -13.28
CA ASN A 222 -9.45 8.20 -14.72
C ASN A 222 -9.85 6.74 -15.02
N TRP A 223 -9.60 5.83 -14.08
CA TRP A 223 -9.87 4.40 -14.18
C TRP A 223 -11.05 3.98 -13.28
N SER A 224 -11.87 4.95 -12.85
CA SER A 224 -13.01 4.77 -11.92
C SER A 224 -12.65 4.31 -10.51
N ASP A 225 -11.38 4.33 -10.12
CA ASP A 225 -10.95 4.07 -8.76
C ASP A 225 -11.02 5.32 -7.89
N ALA A 226 -11.42 5.17 -6.63
CA ALA A 226 -11.58 6.27 -5.66
C ALA A 226 -10.30 6.52 -4.85
N SER A 227 -9.20 6.80 -5.54
CA SER A 227 -7.88 7.07 -4.94
C SER A 227 -6.94 7.87 -5.86
N PHE A 228 -5.96 8.54 -5.24
CA PHE A 228 -4.70 8.86 -5.91
C PHE A 228 -3.73 7.72 -5.70
N LYS A 229 -2.97 7.35 -6.72
CA LYS A 229 -1.97 6.28 -6.65
C LYS A 229 -0.58 6.85 -6.83
N ILE A 230 0.33 6.51 -5.94
CA ILE A 230 1.75 6.78 -6.08
C ILE A 230 2.44 5.45 -6.39
N TYR A 231 3.28 5.43 -7.42
CA TYR A 231 3.90 4.20 -7.93
C TYR A 231 5.30 4.46 -8.43
N ASN A 232 6.12 3.39 -8.43
CA ASN A 232 7.35 3.31 -9.21
C ASN A 232 7.09 2.56 -10.53
N ARG A 233 7.92 2.64 -11.56
CA ARG A 233 8.81 3.75 -11.88
C ARG A 233 8.05 4.74 -12.79
N PRO A 234 8.62 5.92 -13.09
CA PRO A 234 7.96 6.89 -13.97
C PRO A 234 7.56 6.31 -15.32
N LEU A 235 6.35 6.64 -15.80
CA LEU A 235 5.82 6.17 -17.10
C LEU A 235 6.65 6.65 -18.29
N ALA A 236 7.43 7.71 -18.13
CA ALA A 236 8.32 8.23 -19.17
C ALA A 236 9.55 7.34 -19.42
N LEU A 237 9.89 6.43 -18.48
CA LEU A 237 11.01 5.51 -18.67
C LEU A 237 10.61 4.35 -19.62
N PRO A 238 11.58 3.75 -20.35
CA PRO A 238 11.29 2.61 -21.22
C PRO A 238 10.62 1.46 -20.47
N SER A 239 9.56 0.92 -21.06
CA SER A 239 8.82 -0.26 -20.59
C SER A 239 8.50 -1.21 -21.75
N PRO A 240 8.56 -2.54 -21.57
CA PRO A 240 9.02 -3.20 -20.34
C PRO A 240 10.54 -3.07 -20.15
N TYR A 241 11.00 -3.29 -18.92
CA TYR A 241 12.42 -3.39 -18.57
C TYR A 241 12.71 -4.77 -17.99
N ARG A 242 13.99 -5.07 -17.77
CA ARG A 242 14.47 -6.34 -17.20
C ARG A 242 15.07 -6.10 -15.82
N ILE A 243 14.71 -6.95 -14.88
CA ILE A 243 15.45 -7.18 -13.63
C ILE A 243 16.33 -8.40 -13.89
N GLU A 244 17.64 -8.26 -13.70
CA GLU A 244 18.60 -9.31 -14.07
C GLU A 244 18.55 -10.49 -13.08
N ALA A 245 18.88 -11.69 -13.56
CA ALA A 245 18.94 -12.86 -12.68
C ALA A 245 19.95 -12.63 -11.54
N GLY A 246 19.52 -12.90 -10.31
CA GLY A 246 20.29 -12.63 -9.09
C GLY A 246 20.21 -11.19 -8.58
N GLU A 247 19.52 -10.28 -9.28
CA GLU A 247 19.32 -8.90 -8.83
C GLU A 247 18.30 -8.83 -7.69
N THR A 248 18.57 -7.95 -6.73
CA THR A 248 17.65 -7.59 -5.65
C THR A 248 17.24 -6.13 -5.79
N VAL A 249 15.93 -5.88 -5.83
CA VAL A 249 15.35 -4.54 -5.82
C VAL A 249 14.70 -4.31 -4.46
N THR A 250 15.10 -3.24 -3.76
CA THR A 250 14.57 -2.91 -2.43
C THR A 250 13.96 -1.53 -2.44
N GLN A 251 12.75 -1.42 -1.89
CA GLN A 251 12.02 -0.17 -1.75
C GLN A 251 11.50 -0.01 -0.33
N SER A 252 11.36 1.23 0.12
CA SER A 252 10.71 1.53 1.40
C SER A 252 9.77 2.71 1.27
N VAL A 253 8.69 2.67 2.04
CA VAL A 253 7.77 3.79 2.24
C VAL A 253 7.57 3.95 3.73
N ARG A 254 7.77 5.18 4.20
CA ARG A 254 7.46 5.59 5.56
C ARG A 254 6.31 6.58 5.52
N LEU A 255 5.27 6.30 6.29
CA LEU A 255 4.14 7.17 6.54
C LEU A 255 4.17 7.59 8.01
N ARG A 256 4.21 8.90 8.27
CA ARG A 256 4.07 9.47 9.60
C ARG A 256 2.81 10.32 9.68
N TRP A 257 2.15 10.28 10.82
CA TRP A 257 1.07 11.21 11.12
C TRP A 257 1.30 11.86 12.47
N ARG A 258 0.96 13.15 12.55
CA ARG A 258 1.04 13.93 13.77
C ARG A 258 -0.16 14.84 13.87
N ASP A 259 -0.62 15.01 15.10
CA ASP A 259 -1.60 16.05 15.39
C ASP A 259 -0.89 17.41 15.34
N THR A 260 -1.48 18.32 14.61
CA THR A 260 -1.08 19.73 14.55
C THR A 260 -1.71 20.39 15.77
N THR A 261 -1.11 20.23 16.94
CA THR A 261 -1.57 20.94 18.15
C THR A 261 -1.55 22.44 17.84
N GLY A 262 -2.73 23.07 17.94
CA GLY A 262 -2.96 24.43 17.49
C GLY A 262 -1.90 25.41 17.99
N ALA A 263 -1.16 26.00 17.05
CA ALA A 263 -0.66 27.35 17.20
C ALA A 263 -1.86 28.31 17.08
N ALA A 264 -2.74 28.29 18.08
CA ALA A 264 -3.74 29.32 18.28
C ALA A 264 -3.45 29.91 19.67
N GLN A 265 -2.70 31.02 19.66
CA GLN A 265 -2.75 32.02 20.74
C GLN A 265 -4.00 32.87 20.55
#